data_AF-Q47TX2-F1
#
_entry.id   AF-Q47TX2-F1
#
_cell.length_a   1.000
_cell.length_b   1.000
_cell.length_c   1.000
_cell.angle_alpha   90.00
_cell.angle_beta   90.00
_cell.angle_gamma   90.00
#
_symmetry.space_group_name_H-M   'P 1'
#
loop_
_entity.id
_entity.type
_entity.pdbx_description
1 polymer ?
#
loop_
_entity_poly.entity_id
_entity_poly.type
_entity_poly.pdbx_seq_one_letter_code
_entity_poly.pdbx_strand_id
1 'polypeptide(L)'
;MIANSTWQDRVHGAFFERERSALGDVFQRARINGNRDRDARLLQQAKELIREYELVSHLRIHNTSSDRSPDTIEDRLRTITGLLAENRALLLAALYSPLALVAAANEQYGEWGAHKQWIAWCWTVEAVWRCIARLDEIKPKGFIDTELDILLPVAARQRCIAFLEVYRSRDDSEEQIATAAPYVFGATPGSDTEHLFTTRSIEARRIWVECLDHYESHTVLSHADSSELEQEITALLFDSGRCGPLLGVSTDRLNALGNDHKHKKKERKCRTLKQDDKRIMSNLAERHLLPRFRLWDTLRVAMAITQERRCRVGIAFCTSVSALATLLLVIVALFRPKLIGCPTLTWAAVVAGGCCLLGIAGIIVHGRVWALPLLLRMPAAAAIGLFMLTAMHPSWWHAAFGDALPDISSGSQPVSPPLGPLWATVLLSAAAYAYLLTTARNNGIDWRSALGRSFMVLLVGALHALIVSLLGLAWVVPVFSENGAELAQGWAAHSRAGVITLVQATAWCLAAGVFSQILWDDRPITAPLTHTRWRKDM
;
A
#
# COMPACT_ATOMS: atom_id res chain seq x y z
N MET A 1 -35.92 36.37 3.16
CA MET A 1 -35.78 35.05 2.50
C MET A 1 -34.65 34.32 3.19
N ILE A 2 -34.97 33.35 4.05
CA ILE A 2 -33.96 32.43 4.60
C ILE A 2 -33.66 31.46 3.45
N ALA A 3 -32.44 31.47 2.92
CA ALA A 3 -32.04 30.46 1.94
C ALA A 3 -32.24 29.08 2.60
N ASN A 4 -33.00 28.19 1.96
CA ASN A 4 -33.19 26.83 2.45
C ASN A 4 -31.81 26.17 2.53
N SER A 5 -31.27 26.04 3.76
CA SER A 5 -30.01 25.35 3.99
C SER A 5 -30.13 23.93 3.48
N THR A 6 -29.17 23.50 2.67
CA THR A 6 -29.15 22.13 2.17
C THR A 6 -28.81 21.20 3.33
N TRP A 7 -29.19 19.92 3.25
CA TRP A 7 -28.83 18.96 4.32
C TRP A 7 -27.31 18.83 4.49
N GLN A 8 -26.54 19.14 3.44
CA GLN A 8 -25.07 19.13 3.43
C GLN A 8 -24.49 20.16 4.39
N ASP A 9 -25.13 21.33 4.51
CA ASP A 9 -24.71 22.42 5.40
C ASP A 9 -24.86 22.04 6.89
N ARG A 10 -25.60 20.96 7.18
CA ARG A 10 -25.90 20.47 8.53
C ARG A 10 -25.01 19.30 8.95
N VAL A 11 -24.15 18.84 8.06
CA VAL A 11 -23.17 17.80 8.35
C VAL A 11 -21.79 18.43 8.37
N HIS A 12 -20.93 17.95 9.26
CA HIS A 12 -19.54 18.36 9.28
C HIS A 12 -18.90 18.13 7.90
N GLY A 13 -18.42 19.21 7.26
CA GLY A 13 -17.99 19.19 5.86
C GLY A 13 -16.94 18.12 5.54
N ALA A 14 -16.03 17.85 6.49
CA ALA A 14 -15.04 16.78 6.34
C ALA A 14 -15.68 15.39 6.16
N PHE A 15 -16.77 15.06 6.86
CA PHE A 15 -17.42 13.75 6.72
C PHE A 15 -18.00 13.59 5.31
N PHE A 16 -18.63 14.65 4.80
CA PHE A 16 -19.19 14.68 3.45
C PHE A 16 -18.11 14.56 2.37
N GLU A 17 -17.01 15.30 2.51
CA GLU A 17 -15.86 15.19 1.59
C GLU A 17 -15.30 13.77 1.57
N ARG A 18 -15.15 13.13 2.74
CA ARG A 18 -14.63 11.76 2.84
C ARG A 18 -15.56 10.72 2.23
N GLU A 19 -16.85 10.80 2.51
CA GLU A 19 -17.88 9.93 1.94
C GLU A 19 -17.82 9.94 0.40
N ARG A 20 -17.65 11.14 -0.19
CA ARG A 20 -17.61 11.38 -1.65
C ARG A 20 -16.28 11.05 -2.31
N SER A 21 -15.16 11.32 -1.62
CA SER A 21 -13.82 11.18 -2.18
C SER A 21 -13.55 9.78 -2.76
N ALA A 22 -12.59 9.67 -3.68
CA ALA A 22 -12.16 8.40 -4.27
C ALA A 22 -13.32 7.57 -4.85
N LEU A 23 -13.59 6.36 -4.33
CA LEU A 23 -14.63 5.47 -4.87
C LEU A 23 -16.07 5.87 -4.49
N GLY A 24 -16.25 6.91 -3.67
CA GLY A 24 -17.58 7.37 -3.24
C GLY A 24 -18.46 7.78 -4.40
N ASP A 25 -17.92 8.60 -5.31
CA ASP A 25 -18.63 9.04 -6.50
C ASP A 25 -18.79 7.90 -7.54
N VAL A 26 -17.86 6.93 -7.61
CA VAL A 26 -18.02 5.72 -8.45
C VAL A 26 -19.27 4.95 -8.04
N PHE A 27 -19.46 4.74 -6.74
CA PHE A 27 -20.63 4.04 -6.23
C PHE A 27 -21.94 4.76 -6.53
N GLN A 28 -21.94 6.09 -6.48
CA GLN A 28 -23.11 6.87 -6.89
C GLN A 28 -23.39 6.74 -8.39
N ARG A 29 -22.36 6.79 -9.24
CA ARG A 29 -22.49 6.64 -10.70
C ARG A 29 -23.01 5.25 -11.08
N ALA A 30 -22.57 4.21 -10.38
CA ALA A 30 -22.99 2.83 -10.60
C ALA A 30 -24.44 2.56 -10.14
N ARG A 31 -25.04 3.45 -9.34
CA ARG A 31 -26.39 3.27 -8.83
C ARG A 31 -27.44 3.64 -9.87
N ILE A 32 -28.18 2.63 -10.32
CA ILE A 32 -29.31 2.81 -11.24
C ILE A 32 -30.42 3.63 -10.55
N ASN A 33 -30.87 4.72 -11.18
CA ASN A 33 -31.94 5.61 -10.70
C ASN A 33 -31.69 6.26 -9.32
N GLY A 34 -30.44 6.30 -8.86
CA GLY A 34 -30.06 6.94 -7.59
C GLY A 34 -30.09 8.47 -7.69
N ASN A 35 -30.63 9.13 -6.68
CA ASN A 35 -30.51 10.59 -6.52
C ASN A 35 -30.41 10.91 -5.03
N ARG A 36 -29.29 11.52 -4.62
CA ARG A 36 -29.01 11.89 -3.21
C ARG A 36 -30.10 12.77 -2.60
N ASP A 37 -30.73 13.66 -3.37
CA ASP A 37 -31.82 14.52 -2.87
C ASP A 37 -33.12 13.74 -2.66
N ARG A 38 -33.33 12.68 -3.45
CA ARG A 38 -34.43 11.74 -3.23
C ARG A 38 -34.16 10.92 -1.97
N ASP A 39 -32.93 10.42 -1.81
CA ASP A 39 -32.52 9.65 -0.62
C ASP A 39 -32.65 10.48 0.65
N ALA A 40 -32.17 11.73 0.62
CA ALA A 40 -32.27 12.65 1.74
C ALA A 40 -33.73 12.90 2.15
N ARG A 41 -34.63 13.12 1.18
CA ARG A 41 -36.07 13.28 1.46
C ARG A 41 -36.71 12.02 2.04
N LEU A 42 -36.35 10.85 1.51
CA LEU A 42 -36.82 9.56 2.05
C LEU A 42 -36.36 9.36 3.50
N LEU A 43 -35.09 9.64 3.79
CA LEU A 43 -34.51 9.51 5.13
C LEU A 43 -35.12 10.52 6.11
N GLN A 44 -35.34 11.76 5.68
CA GLN A 44 -36.03 12.80 6.48
C GLN A 44 -37.47 12.42 6.85
N GLN A 45 -38.15 11.66 6.01
CA GLN A 45 -39.53 11.20 6.26
C GLN A 45 -39.59 9.97 7.18
N ALA A 46 -38.48 9.28 7.41
CA ALA A 46 -38.41 8.06 8.20
C ALA A 46 -38.37 8.35 9.72
N LYS A 47 -39.46 8.90 10.26
CA LYS A 47 -39.55 9.35 11.66
C LYS A 47 -39.22 8.25 12.69
N GLU A 48 -39.66 7.01 12.44
CA GLU A 48 -39.37 5.87 13.31
C GLU A 48 -37.88 5.55 13.34
N LEU A 49 -37.21 5.57 12.18
CA LEU A 49 -35.77 5.39 12.09
C LEU A 49 -35.01 6.52 12.78
N ILE A 50 -35.40 7.78 12.54
CA ILE A 50 -34.77 8.94 13.19
C ILE A 50 -34.94 8.87 14.70
N ARG A 51 -36.08 8.36 15.20
CA ARG A 51 -36.35 8.23 16.63
C ARG A 51 -35.30 7.42 17.38
N GLU A 52 -34.75 6.39 16.76
CA GLU A 52 -33.71 5.54 17.36
C GLU A 52 -32.39 6.27 17.62
N TYR A 53 -32.18 7.44 17.00
CA TYR A 53 -31.00 8.26 17.21
C TYR A 53 -31.13 9.26 18.38
N GLU A 54 -32.28 9.32 19.05
CA GLU A 54 -32.47 10.16 20.25
C GLU A 54 -31.38 9.90 21.30
N LEU A 55 -30.99 8.63 21.48
CA LEU A 55 -29.96 8.23 22.43
C LEU A 55 -28.62 8.93 22.19
N VAL A 56 -28.26 9.18 20.91
CA VAL A 56 -27.00 9.86 20.54
C VAL A 56 -26.91 11.26 21.15
N SER A 57 -28.05 11.95 21.29
CA SER A 57 -28.09 13.28 21.88
C SER A 57 -27.70 13.29 23.37
N HIS A 58 -27.91 12.15 24.06
CA HIS A 58 -27.72 11.97 25.50
C HIS A 58 -26.40 11.27 25.89
N LEU A 59 -25.73 10.58 24.95
CA LEU A 59 -24.55 9.73 25.24
C LEU A 59 -23.40 10.44 25.99
N ARG A 60 -23.27 11.77 25.90
CA ARG A 60 -22.23 12.54 26.58
C ARG A 60 -22.71 13.29 27.83
N ILE A 61 -23.99 13.63 27.92
CA ILE A 61 -24.53 14.57 28.93
C ILE A 61 -24.92 13.86 30.24
N HIS A 62 -25.45 12.63 30.18
CA HIS A 62 -26.00 11.96 31.37
C HIS A 62 -25.14 10.80 31.88
N ASN A 63 -24.76 10.87 33.15
CA ASN A 63 -23.93 9.87 33.86
C ASN A 63 -24.70 8.60 34.29
N THR A 64 -25.96 8.44 33.87
CA THR A 64 -26.72 7.21 34.16
C THR A 64 -26.10 6.05 33.36
N SER A 65 -25.50 5.11 34.08
CA SER A 65 -24.67 4.04 33.51
C SER A 65 -25.45 3.04 32.64
N SER A 66 -26.78 2.97 32.76
CA SER A 66 -27.64 2.01 32.07
C SER A 66 -27.73 2.27 30.56
N ASP A 67 -27.83 3.52 30.14
CA ASP A 67 -28.14 3.87 28.74
C ASP A 67 -26.91 3.78 27.83
N ARG A 68 -25.72 3.68 28.44
CA ARG A 68 -24.42 3.54 27.76
C ARG A 68 -23.92 2.10 27.74
N SER A 69 -24.71 1.14 28.23
CA SER A 69 -24.29 -0.25 28.25
C SER A 69 -24.11 -0.77 26.80
N PRO A 70 -23.10 -1.61 26.54
CA PRO A 70 -22.93 -2.25 25.24
C PRO A 70 -24.19 -2.98 24.77
N ASP A 71 -24.91 -3.63 25.69
CA ASP A 71 -26.15 -4.35 25.39
C ASP A 71 -27.25 -3.39 24.93
N THR A 72 -27.42 -2.24 25.60
CA THR A 72 -28.38 -1.21 25.20
C THR A 72 -28.10 -0.70 23.78
N ILE A 73 -26.82 -0.44 23.46
CA ILE A 73 -26.45 0.05 22.13
C ILE A 73 -26.57 -1.04 21.07
N GLU A 74 -26.27 -2.29 21.42
CA GLU A 74 -26.47 -3.44 20.55
C GLU A 74 -27.97 -3.65 20.23
N ASP A 75 -28.85 -3.52 21.21
CA ASP A 75 -30.29 -3.58 21.02
C ASP A 75 -30.79 -2.44 20.12
N ARG A 76 -30.25 -1.23 20.28
CA ARG A 76 -30.56 -0.10 19.39
C ARG A 76 -30.07 -0.34 17.97
N LEU A 77 -28.86 -0.83 17.79
CA LEU A 77 -28.35 -1.20 16.47
C LEU A 77 -29.23 -2.29 15.82
N ARG A 78 -29.70 -3.27 16.59
CA ARG A 78 -30.64 -4.29 16.10
C ARG A 78 -31.97 -3.68 15.64
N THR A 79 -32.53 -2.74 16.41
CA THR A 79 -33.76 -2.02 16.02
C THR A 79 -33.57 -1.21 14.74
N ILE A 80 -32.50 -0.41 14.64
CA ILE A 80 -32.15 0.36 13.43
C ILE A 80 -32.00 -0.59 12.24
N THR A 81 -31.31 -1.72 12.42
CA THR A 81 -31.11 -2.76 11.39
C THR A 81 -32.47 -3.33 10.94
N GLY A 82 -33.36 -3.65 11.87
CA GLY A 82 -34.72 -4.13 11.57
C GLY A 82 -35.53 -3.14 10.73
N LEU A 83 -35.56 -1.87 11.14
CA LEU A 83 -36.28 -0.81 10.41
C LEU A 83 -35.73 -0.62 8.98
N LEU A 84 -34.40 -0.67 8.81
CA LEU A 84 -33.78 -0.61 7.49
C LEU A 84 -34.10 -1.86 6.66
N ALA A 85 -34.05 -3.04 7.26
CA ALA A 85 -34.33 -4.32 6.60
C ALA A 85 -35.78 -4.43 6.10
N GLU A 86 -36.73 -3.75 6.72
CA GLU A 86 -38.14 -3.78 6.32
C GLU A 86 -38.44 -2.96 5.05
N ASN A 87 -37.60 -1.98 4.72
CA ASN A 87 -37.87 -1.05 3.63
C ASN A 87 -36.66 -0.93 2.67
N ARG A 88 -36.78 -1.56 1.50
CA ARG A 88 -35.76 -1.54 0.44
C ARG A 88 -35.28 -0.14 0.06
N ALA A 89 -36.21 0.81 -0.11
CA ALA A 89 -35.85 2.17 -0.52
C ALA A 89 -35.08 2.90 0.58
N LEU A 90 -35.46 2.68 1.84
CA LEU A 90 -34.80 3.26 3.00
C LEU A 90 -33.39 2.68 3.20
N LEU A 91 -33.22 1.36 3.07
CA LEU A 91 -31.90 0.72 3.13
C LEU A 91 -30.96 1.23 2.03
N LEU A 92 -31.45 1.34 0.79
CA LEU A 92 -30.64 1.91 -0.31
C LEU A 92 -30.29 3.37 -0.06
N ALA A 93 -31.23 4.18 0.44
CA ALA A 93 -30.97 5.58 0.78
C ALA A 93 -29.90 5.69 1.88
N ALA A 94 -30.00 4.89 2.95
CA ALA A 94 -29.02 4.86 4.04
C ALA A 94 -27.64 4.33 3.59
N LEU A 95 -27.60 3.36 2.66
CA LEU A 95 -26.36 2.82 2.11
C LEU A 95 -25.59 3.84 1.28
N TYR A 96 -26.28 4.59 0.42
CA TYR A 96 -25.66 5.54 -0.51
C TYR A 96 -25.63 6.97 0.01
N SER A 97 -26.35 7.30 1.08
CA SER A 97 -26.36 8.65 1.66
C SER A 97 -26.52 8.59 3.18
N PRO A 98 -25.64 7.87 3.90
CA PRO A 98 -25.75 7.71 5.36
C PRO A 98 -25.73 9.06 6.10
N LEU A 99 -24.98 10.03 5.58
CA LEU A 99 -24.88 11.37 6.18
C LEU A 99 -26.18 12.19 6.04
N ALA A 100 -27.06 11.87 5.09
CA ALA A 100 -28.36 12.52 5.01
C ALA A 100 -29.28 12.10 6.16
N LEU A 101 -29.15 10.86 6.65
CA LEU A 101 -29.85 10.41 7.86
C LEU A 101 -29.30 11.12 9.10
N VAL A 102 -27.97 11.29 9.18
CA VAL A 102 -27.32 12.04 10.25
C VAL A 102 -27.80 13.50 10.25
N ALA A 103 -27.91 14.13 9.09
CA ALA A 103 -28.44 15.49 8.95
C ALA A 103 -29.91 15.61 9.42
N ALA A 104 -30.75 14.62 9.07
CA ALA A 104 -32.15 14.58 9.48
C ALA A 104 -32.29 14.40 11.00
N ALA A 105 -31.50 13.52 11.60
CA ALA A 105 -31.50 13.32 13.05
C ALA A 105 -30.93 14.54 13.80
N ASN A 106 -29.89 15.17 13.27
CA ASN A 106 -29.35 16.44 13.77
C ASN A 106 -30.43 17.55 13.75
N GLU A 107 -31.18 17.68 12.67
CA GLU A 107 -32.31 18.63 12.60
C GLU A 107 -33.37 18.37 13.66
N GLN A 108 -33.71 17.10 13.93
CA GLN A 108 -34.76 16.73 14.88
C GLN A 108 -34.34 16.92 16.35
N TYR A 109 -33.07 16.65 16.69
CA TYR A 109 -32.58 16.63 18.07
C TYR A 109 -31.65 17.80 18.43
N GLY A 110 -31.61 18.83 17.59
CA GLY A 110 -30.82 20.06 17.77
C GLY A 110 -29.38 19.94 17.28
N GLU A 111 -28.67 21.07 17.18
CA GLU A 111 -27.35 21.19 16.55
C GLU A 111 -26.26 20.31 17.22
N TRP A 112 -26.12 19.10 16.69
CA TRP A 112 -25.08 18.15 17.02
C TRP A 112 -23.72 18.66 16.55
N GLY A 113 -22.75 18.73 17.46
CA GLY A 113 -21.34 18.85 17.10
C GLY A 113 -20.80 17.59 16.42
N ALA A 114 -19.55 17.66 15.94
CA ALA A 114 -18.91 16.63 15.12
C ALA A 114 -18.95 15.22 15.75
N HIS A 115 -18.79 15.11 17.07
CA HIS A 115 -18.83 13.82 17.79
C HIS A 115 -20.16 13.08 17.63
N LYS A 116 -21.27 13.77 17.87
CA LYS A 116 -22.61 13.17 17.84
C LYS A 116 -22.97 12.78 16.41
N GLN A 117 -22.65 13.64 15.44
CA GLN A 117 -22.81 13.33 14.03
C GLN A 117 -21.98 12.11 13.62
N TRP A 118 -20.75 11.99 14.10
CA TRP A 118 -19.89 10.84 13.83
C TRP A 118 -20.40 9.54 14.45
N ILE A 119 -20.87 9.56 15.71
CA ILE A 119 -21.48 8.38 16.34
C ILE A 119 -22.71 7.92 15.53
N ALA A 120 -23.60 8.86 15.16
CA ALA A 120 -24.76 8.56 14.34
C ALA A 120 -24.35 8.00 12.97
N TRP A 121 -23.29 8.52 12.35
CA TRP A 121 -22.76 7.98 11.10
C TRP A 121 -22.29 6.54 11.28
N CYS A 122 -21.49 6.26 12.31
CA CYS A 122 -21.02 4.92 12.67
C CYS A 122 -22.18 3.92 12.88
N TRP A 123 -23.24 4.32 13.60
CA TRP A 123 -24.41 3.48 13.81
C TRP A 123 -25.15 3.19 12.50
N THR A 124 -25.32 4.22 11.67
CA THR A 124 -25.98 4.08 10.36
C THR A 124 -25.26 3.06 9.49
N VAL A 125 -23.94 3.20 9.33
CA VAL A 125 -23.17 2.31 8.45
C VAL A 125 -23.01 0.90 9.02
N GLU A 126 -22.97 0.72 10.35
CA GLU A 126 -22.96 -0.60 10.97
C GLU A 126 -24.30 -1.32 10.77
N ALA A 127 -25.43 -0.63 10.96
CA ALA A 127 -26.76 -1.20 10.73
C ALA A 127 -26.98 -1.58 9.26
N VAL A 128 -26.58 -0.70 8.32
CA VAL A 128 -26.58 -1.00 6.88
C VAL A 128 -25.70 -2.22 6.59
N TRP A 129 -24.50 -2.29 7.16
CA TRP A 129 -23.60 -3.44 6.99
C TRP A 129 -24.25 -4.74 7.47
N ARG A 130 -24.90 -4.75 8.65
CA ARG A 130 -25.60 -5.94 9.16
C ARG A 130 -26.69 -6.42 8.21
N CYS A 131 -27.48 -5.51 7.63
CA CYS A 131 -28.47 -5.86 6.62
C CYS A 131 -27.84 -6.48 5.36
N ILE A 132 -26.83 -5.82 4.78
CA ILE A 132 -26.25 -6.23 3.49
C ILE A 132 -25.41 -7.51 3.65
N ALA A 133 -24.66 -7.64 4.74
CA ALA A 133 -23.87 -8.83 5.06
C ALA A 133 -24.70 -9.97 5.69
N ARG A 134 -26.02 -9.78 5.87
CA ARG A 134 -26.96 -10.77 6.43
C ARG A 134 -26.53 -11.27 7.81
N LEU A 135 -26.02 -10.37 8.64
CA LEU A 135 -25.67 -10.66 10.03
C LEU A 135 -26.93 -10.76 10.88
N ASP A 136 -26.81 -11.44 12.02
CA ASP A 136 -27.90 -11.59 13.00
C ASP A 136 -29.17 -12.26 12.43
N GLU A 137 -29.04 -13.04 11.35
CA GLU A 137 -30.13 -13.72 10.62
C GLU A 137 -31.17 -12.76 10.02
N ILE A 138 -30.89 -11.45 9.98
CA ILE A 138 -31.79 -10.44 9.40
C ILE A 138 -31.61 -10.43 7.88
N LYS A 139 -32.66 -10.83 7.15
CA LYS A 139 -32.72 -10.73 5.69
C LYS A 139 -33.54 -9.51 5.26
N PRO A 140 -32.94 -8.54 4.55
CA PRO A 140 -33.67 -7.35 4.12
C PRO A 140 -34.75 -7.72 3.09
N LYS A 141 -35.97 -7.22 3.31
CA LYS A 141 -37.13 -7.49 2.46
C LYS A 141 -36.96 -6.87 1.08
N GLY A 142 -37.35 -7.64 0.07
CA GLY A 142 -37.38 -7.17 -1.31
C GLY A 142 -36.01 -7.16 -2.00
N PHE A 143 -34.97 -7.78 -1.44
CA PHE A 143 -33.70 -8.03 -2.14
C PHE A 143 -33.53 -9.51 -2.45
N ILE A 144 -32.91 -9.81 -3.59
CA ILE A 144 -32.36 -11.15 -3.85
C ILE A 144 -30.89 -11.22 -3.39
N ASP A 145 -30.39 -12.43 -3.11
CA ASP A 145 -29.02 -12.61 -2.59
C ASP A 145 -27.95 -11.99 -3.49
N THR A 146 -28.10 -12.12 -4.81
CA THR A 146 -27.18 -11.52 -5.79
C THR A 146 -27.14 -10.00 -5.72
N GLU A 147 -28.28 -9.33 -5.44
CA GLU A 147 -28.29 -7.87 -5.28
C GLU A 147 -27.52 -7.45 -4.02
N LEU A 148 -27.65 -8.22 -2.93
CA LEU A 148 -26.90 -7.95 -1.70
C LEU A 148 -25.39 -8.14 -1.92
N ASP A 149 -24.99 -9.18 -2.65
CA ASP A 149 -23.59 -9.42 -2.99
C ASP A 149 -23.00 -8.28 -3.86
N ILE A 150 -23.80 -7.70 -4.77
CA ILE A 150 -23.41 -6.52 -5.57
C ILE A 150 -23.23 -5.27 -4.68
N LEU A 151 -24.04 -5.12 -3.63
CA LEU A 151 -24.02 -3.97 -2.72
C LEU A 151 -22.98 -4.11 -1.59
N LEU A 152 -22.46 -5.31 -1.36
CA LEU A 152 -21.51 -5.61 -0.28
C LEU A 152 -20.28 -4.69 -0.27
N PRO A 153 -19.61 -4.41 -1.43
CA PRO A 153 -18.46 -3.49 -1.45
C PRO A 153 -18.83 -2.06 -1.06
N VAL A 154 -20.05 -1.60 -1.39
CA VAL A 154 -20.53 -0.26 -1.03
C VAL A 154 -20.69 -0.16 0.49
N ALA A 155 -21.32 -1.15 1.11
CA ALA A 155 -21.52 -1.19 2.56
C ALA A 155 -20.17 -1.32 3.30
N ALA A 156 -19.28 -2.19 2.83
CA ALA A 156 -17.94 -2.39 3.39
C ALA A 156 -17.14 -1.08 3.40
N ARG A 157 -17.14 -0.34 2.29
CA ARG A 157 -16.45 0.95 2.18
C ARG A 157 -17.02 1.98 3.15
N GLN A 158 -18.33 2.17 3.15
CA GLN A 158 -18.98 3.18 4.00
C GLN A 158 -18.70 2.92 5.48
N ARG A 159 -18.79 1.66 5.91
CA ARG A 159 -18.41 1.21 7.25
C ARG A 159 -16.94 1.52 7.54
N CYS A 160 -16.03 1.17 6.63
CA CYS A 160 -14.60 1.41 6.79
C CYS A 160 -14.27 2.90 6.93
N ILE A 161 -14.82 3.76 6.08
CA ILE A 161 -14.51 5.20 6.07
C ILE A 161 -14.99 5.89 7.34
N ALA A 162 -16.23 5.61 7.77
CA ALA A 162 -16.78 6.16 9.01
C ALA A 162 -15.90 5.79 10.21
N PHE A 163 -15.49 4.52 10.32
CA PHE A 163 -14.63 4.06 11.42
C PHE A 163 -13.21 4.59 11.32
N LEU A 164 -12.66 4.80 10.13
CA LEU A 164 -11.33 5.36 9.96
C LEU A 164 -11.24 6.84 10.34
N GLU A 165 -12.36 7.56 10.39
CA GLU A 165 -12.38 8.99 10.67
C GLU A 165 -11.85 9.33 12.07
N VAL A 166 -12.05 8.42 13.04
CA VAL A 166 -11.47 8.54 14.38
C VAL A 166 -9.96 8.71 14.37
N TYR A 167 -9.28 8.14 13.35
CA TYR A 167 -7.84 8.14 13.25
C TYR A 167 -7.29 9.34 12.48
N ARG A 168 -8.16 10.23 11.97
CA ARG A 168 -7.77 11.39 11.15
C ARG A 168 -7.70 12.71 11.93
N SER A 169 -8.36 12.80 13.08
CA SER A 169 -8.34 13.99 13.93
C SER A 169 -6.91 14.27 14.42
N ARG A 170 -6.27 15.30 13.86
CA ARG A 170 -4.91 15.73 14.22
C ARG A 170 -4.89 17.02 15.05
N ASP A 171 -6.00 17.74 15.12
CA ASP A 171 -6.02 18.98 15.90
C ASP A 171 -5.98 18.68 17.40
N ASP A 172 -5.11 19.41 18.10
CA ASP A 172 -5.03 19.48 19.57
C ASP A 172 -6.27 20.18 20.18
N SER A 173 -7.35 20.35 19.41
CA SER A 173 -8.60 20.88 19.94
C SER A 173 -9.24 19.87 20.89
N GLU A 174 -9.94 20.36 21.92
CA GLU A 174 -10.72 19.52 22.85
C GLU A 174 -11.84 18.71 22.16
N GLU A 175 -12.03 18.88 20.84
CA GLU A 175 -13.03 18.18 20.03
C GLU A 175 -12.46 17.02 19.19
N GLN A 176 -11.54 16.25 19.76
CA GLN A 176 -11.04 15.06 19.09
C GLN A 176 -12.13 13.96 19.02
N ILE A 177 -12.52 13.61 17.79
CA ILE A 177 -13.42 12.48 17.48
C ILE A 177 -13.01 11.20 18.20
N ALA A 178 -11.70 10.99 18.40
CA ALA A 178 -11.14 9.88 19.15
C ALA A 178 -11.78 9.69 20.53
N THR A 179 -12.05 10.78 21.26
CA THR A 179 -12.67 10.74 22.58
C THR A 179 -14.10 10.19 22.56
N ALA A 180 -14.77 10.22 21.40
CA ALA A 180 -16.11 9.70 21.22
C ALA A 180 -16.15 8.18 20.92
N ALA A 181 -15.01 7.56 20.58
CA ALA A 181 -14.94 6.16 20.15
C ALA A 181 -15.52 5.13 21.14
N PRO A 182 -15.31 5.27 22.47
CA PRO A 182 -15.92 4.35 23.43
C PRO A 182 -17.45 4.37 23.38
N TYR A 183 -18.08 5.50 23.04
CA TYR A 183 -19.54 5.61 23.06
C TYR A 183 -20.23 4.97 21.85
N VAL A 184 -19.48 4.65 20.78
CA VAL A 184 -20.06 4.06 19.56
C VAL A 184 -20.65 2.67 19.81
N PHE A 185 -20.01 1.86 20.65
CA PHE A 185 -20.48 0.50 21.00
C PHE A 185 -20.68 0.32 22.51
N GLY A 186 -20.88 1.44 23.21
CA GLY A 186 -21.12 1.50 24.64
C GLY A 186 -19.89 1.70 25.49
N ALA A 187 -20.08 2.52 26.52
CA ALA A 187 -19.08 2.89 27.49
C ALA A 187 -19.64 2.65 28.88
N THR A 188 -19.25 1.54 29.51
CA THR A 188 -19.58 1.30 30.93
C THR A 188 -18.47 1.90 31.79
N PRO A 189 -18.79 2.71 32.82
CA PRO A 189 -17.80 3.17 33.79
C PRO A 189 -17.00 2.00 34.35
N GLY A 190 -15.67 2.06 34.24
CA GLY A 190 -14.76 0.99 34.70
C GLY A 190 -14.64 -0.23 33.78
N SER A 191 -15.33 -0.28 32.64
CA SER A 191 -15.17 -1.32 31.62
C SER A 191 -14.33 -0.81 30.45
N ASP A 192 -13.30 -1.58 30.10
CA ASP A 192 -12.45 -1.35 28.93
C ASP A 192 -13.24 -1.73 27.67
N THR A 193 -14.06 -0.82 27.12
CA THR A 193 -14.92 -1.04 25.93
C THR A 193 -14.32 -0.48 24.64
N GLU A 194 -13.27 0.34 24.72
CA GLU A 194 -12.51 0.89 23.59
C GLU A 194 -12.06 -0.17 22.57
N HIS A 195 -11.74 -1.36 23.07
CA HIS A 195 -11.33 -2.47 22.24
C HIS A 195 -12.45 -2.96 21.30
N LEU A 196 -13.73 -2.77 21.63
CA LEU A 196 -14.86 -3.15 20.77
C LEU A 196 -14.83 -2.32 19.49
N PHE A 197 -14.72 -0.99 19.63
CA PHE A 197 -14.59 -0.09 18.48
C PHE A 197 -13.35 -0.42 17.66
N THR A 198 -12.20 -0.59 18.31
CA THR A 198 -10.93 -0.90 17.61
C THR A 198 -10.99 -2.23 16.87
N THR A 199 -11.65 -3.23 17.44
CA THR A 199 -11.82 -4.53 16.79
C THR A 199 -12.71 -4.40 15.55
N ARG A 200 -13.83 -3.70 15.66
CA ARG A 200 -14.77 -3.43 14.55
C ARG A 200 -14.15 -2.57 13.46
N SER A 201 -13.28 -1.60 13.81
CA SER A 201 -12.58 -0.75 12.84
C SER A 201 -11.55 -1.53 12.03
N ILE A 202 -10.75 -2.38 12.69
CA ILE A 202 -9.79 -3.27 12.02
C ILE A 202 -10.52 -4.28 11.14
N GLU A 203 -11.64 -4.83 11.62
CA GLU A 203 -12.49 -5.73 10.84
C GLU A 203 -13.03 -5.03 9.59
N ALA A 204 -13.63 -3.85 9.72
CA ALA A 204 -14.17 -3.09 8.60
C ALA A 204 -13.08 -2.76 7.56
N ARG A 205 -11.89 -2.37 8.02
CA ARG A 205 -10.73 -2.13 7.15
C ARG A 205 -10.31 -3.40 6.42
N ARG A 206 -10.22 -4.54 7.12
CA ARG A 206 -9.86 -5.83 6.51
C ARG A 206 -10.84 -6.24 5.42
N ILE A 207 -12.14 -6.18 5.72
CA ILE A 207 -13.21 -6.52 4.76
C ILE A 207 -13.12 -5.62 3.53
N TRP A 208 -12.93 -4.32 3.73
CA TRP A 208 -12.81 -3.41 2.61
C TRP A 208 -11.58 -3.67 1.74
N VAL A 209 -10.43 -3.97 2.36
CA VAL A 209 -9.22 -4.38 1.61
C VAL A 209 -9.45 -5.68 0.84
N GLU A 210 -10.23 -6.61 1.36
CA GLU A 210 -10.60 -7.84 0.66
C GLU A 210 -11.48 -7.59 -0.57
N CYS A 211 -12.43 -6.64 -0.48
CA CYS A 211 -13.18 -6.18 -1.66
C CYS A 211 -12.26 -5.52 -2.70
N LEU A 212 -11.29 -4.71 -2.25
CA LEU A 212 -10.32 -4.08 -3.15
C LEU A 212 -9.38 -5.10 -3.81
N ASP A 213 -8.99 -6.16 -3.10
CA ASP A 213 -8.19 -7.25 -3.66
C ASP A 213 -8.90 -7.99 -4.81
N HIS A 214 -10.24 -7.96 -4.85
CA HIS A 214 -11.08 -8.60 -5.87
C HIS A 214 -11.94 -7.58 -6.63
N TYR A 215 -11.44 -6.35 -6.80
CA TYR A 215 -12.24 -5.25 -7.35
C TYR A 215 -12.78 -5.54 -8.77
N GLU A 216 -12.03 -6.29 -9.59
CA GLU A 216 -12.41 -6.68 -10.95
C GLU A 216 -13.59 -7.67 -10.97
N SER A 217 -13.72 -8.48 -9.90
CA SER A 217 -14.80 -9.45 -9.73
C SER A 217 -16.12 -8.80 -9.27
N HIS A 218 -16.06 -7.55 -8.79
CA HIS A 218 -17.21 -6.84 -8.26
C HIS A 218 -17.80 -5.91 -9.33
N THR A 219 -19.07 -6.12 -9.70
CA THR A 219 -19.76 -5.31 -10.74
C THR A 219 -19.64 -3.81 -10.49
N VAL A 220 -19.84 -3.35 -9.25
CA VAL A 220 -19.78 -1.92 -8.91
C VAL A 220 -18.35 -1.38 -8.97
N LEU A 221 -17.36 -2.14 -8.51
CA LEU A 221 -15.95 -1.69 -8.45
C LEU A 221 -15.21 -1.79 -9.77
N SER A 222 -15.64 -2.69 -10.67
CA SER A 222 -15.05 -2.83 -12.01
C SER A 222 -15.17 -1.56 -12.87
N HIS A 223 -16.06 -0.64 -12.51
CA HIS A 223 -16.23 0.66 -13.15
C HIS A 223 -15.27 1.74 -12.63
N ALA A 224 -14.48 1.44 -11.60
CA ALA A 224 -13.55 2.40 -11.02
C ALA A 224 -12.31 2.57 -11.90
N ASP A 225 -11.94 3.81 -12.16
CA ASP A 225 -10.69 4.10 -12.84
C ASP A 225 -9.51 3.79 -11.91
N SER A 226 -8.35 3.46 -12.50
CA SER A 226 -7.14 3.17 -11.71
C SER A 226 -6.74 4.35 -10.82
N SER A 227 -7.00 5.60 -11.23
CA SER A 227 -6.75 6.80 -10.42
C SER A 227 -7.65 6.86 -9.18
N GLU A 228 -8.92 6.47 -9.28
CA GLU A 228 -9.87 6.44 -8.16
C GLU A 228 -9.50 5.34 -7.16
N LEU A 229 -9.11 4.17 -7.65
CA LEU A 229 -8.52 3.10 -6.83
C LEU A 229 -7.25 3.57 -6.11
N GLU A 230 -6.35 4.30 -6.79
CA GLU A 230 -5.15 4.84 -6.15
C GLU A 230 -5.46 5.85 -5.05
N GLN A 231 -6.47 6.69 -5.25
CA GLN A 231 -6.92 7.65 -4.25
C GLN A 231 -7.51 6.93 -3.04
N GLU A 232 -8.33 5.90 -3.25
CA GLU A 232 -8.89 5.09 -2.17
C GLU A 232 -7.79 4.42 -1.34
N ILE A 233 -6.85 3.74 -1.99
CA ILE A 233 -5.70 3.11 -1.31
C ILE A 233 -4.88 4.16 -0.54
N THR A 234 -4.74 5.37 -1.08
CA THR A 234 -4.08 6.47 -0.39
C THR A 234 -4.88 6.92 0.84
N ALA A 235 -6.20 7.06 0.73
CA ALA A 235 -7.08 7.47 1.83
C ALA A 235 -7.20 6.42 2.94
N LEU A 236 -6.97 5.14 2.62
CA LEU A 236 -6.85 4.06 3.60
C LEU A 236 -5.49 4.07 4.31
N LEU A 237 -4.43 4.48 3.63
CA LEU A 237 -3.07 4.44 4.17
C LEU A 237 -2.66 5.75 4.85
N PHE A 238 -3.15 6.90 4.44
CA PHE A 238 -2.65 8.21 4.87
C PHE A 238 -3.77 9.19 5.24
N ASP A 239 -3.53 9.96 6.29
CA ASP A 239 -4.51 10.83 6.96
C ASP A 239 -5.02 11.97 6.04
N SER A 240 -4.09 12.80 5.54
CA SER A 240 -4.35 13.93 4.64
C SER A 240 -3.88 13.65 3.21
N GLY A 241 -4.15 12.44 2.71
CA GLY A 241 -3.70 12.00 1.39
C GLY A 241 -2.19 11.76 1.36
N ARG A 242 -1.55 11.90 0.19
CA ARG A 242 -0.17 11.43 0.01
C ARG A 242 0.83 12.08 0.97
N CYS A 243 0.65 13.31 1.43
CA CYS A 243 1.62 13.96 2.33
C CYS A 243 1.35 13.69 3.82
N GLY A 244 0.23 13.02 4.15
CA GLY A 244 -0.19 12.79 5.53
C GLY A 244 0.60 11.72 6.26
N PRO A 245 0.53 11.69 7.61
CA PRO A 245 1.00 10.57 8.40
C PRO A 245 0.21 9.29 8.07
N LEU A 246 0.80 8.15 8.38
CA LEU A 246 0.22 6.85 8.10
C LEU A 246 -0.97 6.53 9.03
N LEU A 247 -2.13 6.20 8.46
CA LEU A 247 -3.34 5.75 9.14
C LEU A 247 -3.17 4.30 9.63
N GLY A 248 -3.14 4.12 10.96
CA GLY A 248 -3.22 2.80 11.60
C GLY A 248 -2.01 2.40 12.45
N VAL A 249 -0.82 2.99 12.28
CA VAL A 249 0.37 2.58 13.07
C VAL A 249 0.56 3.39 14.34
N SER A 250 -0.21 4.45 14.55
CA SER A 250 -0.19 5.15 15.84
C SER A 250 -0.99 4.36 16.87
N THR A 251 -0.32 3.36 17.44
CA THR A 251 -0.73 2.83 18.74
C THR A 251 -0.77 3.92 19.79
N ASP A 252 -0.10 5.05 19.61
CA ASP A 252 -0.18 6.16 20.56
C ASP A 252 -1.57 6.80 20.51
N ARG A 253 -2.24 6.88 19.34
CA ARG A 253 -3.64 7.32 19.23
C ARG A 253 -4.61 6.31 19.87
N LEU A 254 -4.39 5.01 19.66
CA LEU A 254 -5.21 3.96 20.28
C LEU A 254 -4.93 3.76 21.77
N ASN A 255 -3.69 3.96 22.22
CA ASN A 255 -3.26 3.81 23.61
C ASN A 255 -3.55 5.09 24.42
N ALA A 256 -3.53 6.28 23.80
CA ALA A 256 -3.95 7.53 24.43
C ALA A 256 -5.44 7.53 24.78
N LEU A 257 -6.26 6.80 24.03
CA LEU A 257 -7.63 6.53 24.42
C LEU A 257 -7.71 5.71 25.72
N GLY A 258 -6.72 4.84 25.95
CA GLY A 258 -6.76 3.83 26.97
C GLY A 258 -5.97 4.10 28.26
N ASN A 259 -5.93 5.35 28.72
CA ASN A 259 -5.10 5.88 29.82
C ASN A 259 -5.29 5.29 31.24
N ASP A 260 -5.76 4.05 31.41
CA ASP A 260 -6.02 3.49 32.75
C ASP A 260 -5.09 2.32 33.15
N HIS A 261 -4.66 2.35 34.42
CA HIS A 261 -3.46 1.74 35.01
C HIS A 261 -3.36 0.19 35.03
N LYS A 262 -4.25 -0.55 34.35
CA LYS A 262 -4.22 -2.04 34.32
C LYS A 262 -3.33 -2.56 33.18
N HIS A 263 -2.03 -2.34 33.32
CA HIS A 263 -1.04 -2.39 32.23
C HIS A 263 -0.83 -3.74 31.51
N LYS A 264 -0.84 -4.91 32.18
CA LYS A 264 -0.33 -6.16 31.55
C LYS A 264 -1.29 -6.86 30.57
N LYS A 265 -2.58 -7.02 30.91
CA LYS A 265 -3.55 -7.72 30.03
C LYS A 265 -3.92 -6.87 28.81
N LYS A 266 -4.01 -5.54 29.02
CA LYS A 266 -4.27 -4.55 27.96
C LYS A 266 -3.16 -4.54 26.92
N GLU A 267 -1.90 -4.64 27.36
CA GLU A 267 -0.75 -4.69 26.46
C GLU A 267 -0.82 -5.85 25.46
N ARG A 268 -1.21 -7.06 25.89
CA ARG A 268 -1.32 -8.20 24.97
C ARG A 268 -2.38 -8.00 23.90
N LYS A 269 -3.56 -7.48 24.25
CA LYS A 269 -4.63 -7.17 23.26
C LYS A 269 -4.20 -6.07 22.30
N CYS A 270 -3.61 -4.97 22.81
CA CYS A 270 -3.07 -3.90 21.97
C CYS A 270 -1.99 -4.41 21.00
N ARG A 271 -1.14 -5.35 21.43
CA ARG A 271 -0.14 -5.98 20.57
C ARG A 271 -0.79 -6.76 19.42
N THR A 272 -1.85 -7.54 19.66
CA THR A 272 -2.57 -8.28 18.60
C THR A 272 -3.20 -7.33 17.59
N LEU A 273 -3.95 -6.32 18.07
CA LEU A 273 -4.60 -5.33 17.19
C LEU A 273 -3.57 -4.56 16.36
N LYS A 274 -2.41 -4.20 16.95
CA LYS A 274 -1.29 -3.59 16.24
C LYS A 274 -0.73 -4.49 15.15
N GLN A 275 -0.62 -5.80 15.40
CA GLN A 275 -0.13 -6.75 14.41
C GLN A 275 -1.09 -6.89 13.23
N ASP A 276 -2.40 -6.93 13.49
CA ASP A 276 -3.41 -7.00 12.44
C ASP A 276 -3.40 -5.74 11.57
N ASP A 277 -3.32 -4.56 12.18
CA ASP A 277 -3.22 -3.31 11.43
C ASP A 277 -1.97 -3.30 10.54
N LYS A 278 -0.79 -3.58 11.11
CA LYS A 278 0.46 -3.71 10.33
C LYS A 278 0.36 -4.69 9.17
N ARG A 279 -0.36 -5.80 9.37
CA ARG A 279 -0.60 -6.80 8.32
C ARG A 279 -1.48 -6.24 7.21
N ILE A 280 -2.55 -5.51 7.53
CA ILE A 280 -3.40 -4.84 6.54
C ILE A 280 -2.56 -3.85 5.72
N MET A 281 -1.74 -3.03 6.38
CA MET A 281 -0.90 -2.04 5.72
C MET A 281 0.16 -2.66 4.81
N SER A 282 0.81 -3.74 5.28
CA SER A 282 1.76 -4.51 4.48
C SER A 282 1.07 -5.16 3.27
N ASN A 283 -0.15 -5.69 3.44
CA ASN A 283 -0.92 -6.26 2.33
C ASN A 283 -1.30 -5.20 1.30
N LEU A 284 -1.72 -4.00 1.73
CA LEU A 284 -2.00 -2.88 0.84
C LEU A 284 -0.76 -2.44 0.06
N ALA A 285 0.39 -2.33 0.72
CA ALA A 285 1.63 -2.02 0.05
C ALA A 285 2.01 -3.08 -0.99
N GLU A 286 1.88 -4.35 -0.64
CA GLU A 286 2.24 -5.47 -1.49
C GLU A 286 1.30 -5.68 -2.68
N ARG A 287 -0.01 -5.63 -2.45
CA ARG A 287 -1.04 -5.96 -3.44
C ARG A 287 -1.48 -4.77 -4.28
N HIS A 288 -1.34 -3.54 -3.78
CA HIS A 288 -1.87 -2.35 -4.44
C HIS A 288 -0.81 -1.30 -4.78
N LEU A 289 0.15 -1.03 -3.89
CA LEU A 289 1.18 0.00 -4.16
C LEU A 289 2.28 -0.51 -5.10
N LEU A 290 2.84 -1.69 -4.82
CA LEU A 290 3.95 -2.26 -5.57
C LEU A 290 3.59 -2.56 -7.04
N PRO A 291 2.46 -3.22 -7.37
CA PRO A 291 2.06 -3.44 -8.76
C PRO A 291 1.92 -2.14 -9.57
N ARG A 292 1.52 -1.06 -8.88
CA ARG A 292 1.36 0.28 -9.47
C ARG A 292 2.62 1.15 -9.40
N PHE A 293 3.77 0.53 -9.12
CA PHE A 293 5.09 1.16 -9.05
C PHE A 293 5.17 2.36 -8.09
N ARG A 294 4.37 2.35 -7.01
CA ARG A 294 4.40 3.40 -5.97
C ARG A 294 5.48 3.10 -4.93
N LEU A 295 6.74 3.09 -5.40
CA LEU A 295 7.91 2.73 -4.57
C LEU A 295 8.07 3.65 -3.36
N TRP A 296 7.86 4.95 -3.54
CA TRP A 296 8.00 5.92 -2.45
C TRP A 296 6.95 5.71 -1.36
N ASP A 297 5.71 5.45 -1.75
CA ASP A 297 4.64 5.19 -0.80
C ASP A 297 4.88 3.86 -0.08
N THR A 298 5.34 2.84 -0.81
CA THR A 298 5.74 1.55 -0.23
C THR A 298 6.88 1.72 0.78
N LEU A 299 7.90 2.52 0.45
CA LEU A 299 8.99 2.84 1.38
C LEU A 299 8.46 3.55 2.62
N ARG A 300 7.53 4.52 2.47
CA ARG A 300 6.93 5.21 3.62
C ARG A 300 6.13 4.27 4.51
N VAL A 301 5.33 3.37 3.92
CA VAL A 301 4.61 2.33 4.67
C VAL A 301 5.60 1.42 5.39
N ALA A 302 6.64 0.93 4.69
CA ALA A 302 7.65 0.06 5.27
C ALA A 302 8.41 0.74 6.42
N MET A 303 8.78 2.02 6.23
CA MET A 303 9.41 2.82 7.25
C MET A 303 8.50 3.03 8.44
N ALA A 304 7.21 3.28 8.26
CA ALA A 304 6.30 3.50 9.39
C ALA A 304 5.98 2.23 10.18
N ILE A 305 5.88 1.06 9.54
CA ILE A 305 5.51 -0.21 10.20
C ILE A 305 6.64 -0.81 11.06
N THR A 306 7.89 -0.54 10.71
CA THR A 306 9.07 -1.11 11.38
C THR A 306 9.24 -0.59 12.81
N GLN A 307 9.43 -1.50 13.77
CA GLN A 307 9.25 -1.25 15.20
C GLN A 307 10.26 -0.30 15.84
N GLU A 308 11.50 -0.23 15.34
CA GLU A 308 12.57 0.53 15.98
C GLU A 308 13.01 1.73 15.13
N ARG A 309 12.55 2.94 15.52
CA ARG A 309 12.79 4.18 14.75
C ARG A 309 14.29 4.48 14.53
N ARG A 310 15.14 4.24 15.54
CA ARG A 310 16.57 4.61 15.51
C ARG A 310 17.37 3.66 14.60
N CYS A 311 17.28 2.35 14.84
CA CYS A 311 17.96 1.33 14.03
C CYS A 311 17.55 1.42 12.55
N ARG A 312 16.25 1.68 12.31
CA ARG A 312 15.67 1.83 10.97
C ARG A 312 16.31 2.94 10.14
N VAL A 313 16.38 4.15 10.69
CA VAL A 313 16.92 5.31 9.96
C VAL A 313 18.40 5.09 9.68
N GLY A 314 19.14 4.51 10.64
CA GLY A 314 20.54 4.15 10.47
C GLY A 314 20.74 3.14 9.33
N ILE A 315 20.04 2.01 9.33
CA ILE A 315 20.20 0.97 8.30
C ILE A 315 19.74 1.51 6.92
N ALA A 316 18.63 2.24 6.83
CA ALA A 316 18.17 2.85 5.56
C ALA A 316 19.23 3.80 5.00
N PHE A 317 19.74 4.69 5.84
CA PHE A 317 20.74 5.67 5.48
C PHE A 317 22.04 5.01 5.05
N CYS A 318 22.58 4.08 5.84
CA CYS A 318 23.79 3.33 5.51
C CYS A 318 23.64 2.56 4.20
N THR A 319 22.50 1.90 3.98
CA THR A 319 22.22 1.17 2.72
C THR A 319 22.19 2.13 1.53
N SER A 320 21.51 3.27 1.66
CA SER A 320 21.41 4.28 0.59
C SER A 320 22.75 4.93 0.29
N VAL A 321 23.52 5.27 1.32
CA VAL A 321 24.88 5.84 1.21
C VAL A 321 25.82 4.83 0.56
N SER A 322 25.76 3.56 0.95
CA SER A 322 26.58 2.49 0.38
C SER A 322 26.26 2.26 -1.11
N ALA A 323 24.97 2.26 -1.48
CA ALA A 323 24.56 2.15 -2.87
C ALA A 323 25.03 3.36 -3.71
N LEU A 324 24.89 4.58 -3.17
CA LEU A 324 25.39 5.80 -3.84
C LEU A 324 26.92 5.79 -3.96
N ALA A 325 27.64 5.39 -2.90
CA ALA A 325 29.09 5.27 -2.91
C ALA A 325 29.57 4.25 -3.96
N THR A 326 28.86 3.13 -4.13
CA THR A 326 29.12 2.16 -5.20
C THR A 326 29.05 2.82 -6.57
N LEU A 327 27.96 3.53 -6.87
CA LEU A 327 27.78 4.24 -8.14
C LEU A 327 28.88 5.29 -8.36
N LEU A 328 29.20 6.09 -7.33
CA LEU A 328 30.24 7.10 -7.41
C LEU A 328 31.61 6.47 -7.67
N LEU A 329 31.95 5.34 -7.05
CA LEU A 329 33.21 4.65 -7.30
C LEU A 329 33.30 4.10 -8.72
N VAL A 330 32.20 3.60 -9.30
CA VAL A 330 32.15 3.20 -10.71
C VAL A 330 32.42 4.39 -11.63
N ILE A 331 31.84 5.56 -11.35
CA ILE A 331 32.10 6.79 -12.11
C ILE A 331 33.56 7.23 -11.95
N VAL A 332 34.09 7.20 -10.73
CA VAL A 332 35.49 7.55 -10.44
C VAL A 332 36.45 6.63 -11.18
N ALA A 333 36.11 5.34 -11.38
CA ALA A 333 36.94 4.40 -12.13
C ALA A 333 37.23 4.83 -13.57
N LEU A 334 36.36 5.64 -14.19
CA LEU A 334 36.59 6.20 -15.54
C LEU A 334 37.78 7.17 -15.59
N PHE A 335 38.05 7.84 -14.47
CA PHE A 335 39.07 8.89 -14.35
C PHE A 335 40.28 8.46 -13.51
N ARG A 336 40.07 7.56 -12.55
CA ARG A 336 41.09 7.04 -11.65
C ARG A 336 41.00 5.52 -11.59
N PRO A 337 41.84 4.79 -12.36
CA PRO A 337 41.79 3.33 -12.42
C PRO A 337 42.18 2.67 -11.10
N LYS A 338 43.04 3.32 -10.29
CA LYS A 338 43.52 2.82 -9.00
C LYS A 338 43.22 3.81 -7.86
N LEU A 339 42.82 3.28 -6.71
CA LEU A 339 42.65 3.97 -5.43
C LEU A 339 43.37 3.17 -4.35
N ILE A 340 44.30 3.80 -3.64
CA ILE A 340 45.06 3.17 -2.54
C ILE A 340 45.71 1.84 -3.00
N GLY A 341 46.37 1.86 -4.17
CA GLY A 341 47.08 0.70 -4.72
C GLY A 341 46.20 -0.38 -5.37
N CYS A 342 44.88 -0.39 -5.11
CA CYS A 342 43.95 -1.37 -5.68
C CYS A 342 43.13 -0.79 -6.84
N PRO A 343 42.61 -1.62 -7.77
CA PRO A 343 41.67 -1.15 -8.79
C PRO A 343 40.43 -0.51 -8.16
N THR A 344 40.02 0.66 -8.64
CA THR A 344 38.85 1.40 -8.13
C THR A 344 37.57 0.58 -8.21
N LEU A 345 37.42 -0.23 -9.25
CA LEU A 345 36.28 -1.13 -9.42
C LEU A 345 36.24 -2.25 -8.37
N THR A 346 37.39 -2.69 -7.84
CA THR A 346 37.44 -3.64 -6.71
C THR A 346 36.89 -3.00 -5.44
N TRP A 347 37.24 -1.74 -5.17
CA TRP A 347 36.64 -0.99 -4.06
C TRP A 347 35.14 -0.82 -4.24
N ALA A 348 34.68 -0.52 -5.46
CA ALA A 348 33.26 -0.45 -5.76
C ALA A 348 32.56 -1.79 -5.43
N ALA A 349 33.16 -2.92 -5.80
CA ALA A 349 32.63 -4.26 -5.49
C ALA A 349 32.57 -4.55 -3.97
N VAL A 350 33.61 -4.16 -3.22
CA VAL A 350 33.61 -4.29 -1.75
C VAL A 350 32.47 -3.48 -1.12
N VAL A 351 32.30 -2.23 -1.55
CA VAL A 351 31.21 -1.37 -1.06
C VAL A 351 29.84 -1.95 -1.45
N ALA A 352 29.70 -2.47 -2.67
CA ALA A 352 28.48 -3.15 -3.12
C ALA A 352 28.16 -4.40 -2.27
N GLY A 353 29.17 -5.19 -1.90
CA GLY A 353 29.04 -6.33 -0.99
C GLY A 353 28.57 -5.88 0.40
N GLY A 354 29.14 -4.79 0.91
CA GLY A 354 28.67 -4.14 2.14
C GLY A 354 27.20 -3.69 2.06
N CYS A 355 26.78 -3.13 0.92
CA CYS A 355 25.39 -2.76 0.66
C CYS A 355 24.45 -3.97 0.76
N CYS A 356 24.83 -5.12 0.18
CA CYS A 356 24.06 -6.36 0.27
C CYS A 356 23.96 -6.86 1.73
N LEU A 357 25.06 -6.83 2.49
CA LEU A 357 25.07 -7.23 3.90
C LEU A 357 24.18 -6.33 4.76
N LEU A 358 24.19 -5.00 4.52
CA LEU A 358 23.28 -4.06 5.18
C LEU A 358 21.81 -4.33 4.84
N GLY A 359 21.53 -4.68 3.58
CA GLY A 359 20.21 -5.13 3.16
C GLY A 359 19.73 -6.37 3.92
N ILE A 360 20.60 -7.39 4.06
CA ILE A 360 20.32 -8.61 4.83
C ILE A 360 20.10 -8.28 6.31
N ALA A 361 20.96 -7.47 6.91
CA ALA A 361 20.81 -7.03 8.31
C ALA A 361 19.46 -6.31 8.51
N GLY A 362 19.06 -5.46 7.57
CA GLY A 362 17.73 -4.84 7.57
C GLY A 362 16.59 -5.86 7.53
N ILE A 363 16.68 -6.90 6.71
CA ILE A 363 15.67 -7.97 6.66
C ILE A 363 15.62 -8.75 7.99
N ILE A 364 16.77 -9.04 8.60
CA ILE A 364 16.82 -9.77 9.89
C ILE A 364 16.18 -8.93 11.01
N VAL A 365 16.51 -7.64 11.09
CA VAL A 365 16.07 -6.75 12.17
C VAL A 365 14.61 -6.30 11.98
N HIS A 366 14.20 -6.04 10.74
CA HIS A 366 12.92 -5.41 10.43
C HIS A 366 11.93 -6.34 9.71
N GLY A 367 12.33 -7.57 9.42
CA GLY A 367 11.53 -8.58 8.76
C GLY A 367 11.24 -8.29 7.28
N ARG A 368 10.24 -8.99 6.75
CA ARG A 368 9.80 -8.90 5.34
C ARG A 368 9.42 -7.50 4.89
N VAL A 369 8.92 -6.66 5.79
CA VAL A 369 8.46 -5.30 5.45
C VAL A 369 9.62 -4.45 4.90
N TRP A 370 10.85 -4.67 5.37
CA TRP A 370 12.06 -4.00 4.87
C TRP A 370 12.40 -4.36 3.41
N ALA A 371 12.07 -5.58 3.00
CA ALA A 371 12.35 -6.07 1.67
C ALA A 371 11.43 -5.49 0.59
N LEU A 372 10.26 -4.96 0.97
CA LEU A 372 9.25 -4.46 0.03
C LEU A 372 9.81 -3.36 -0.91
N PRO A 373 10.41 -2.26 -0.42
CA PRO A 373 10.97 -1.24 -1.30
C PRO A 373 12.24 -1.67 -2.04
N LEU A 374 12.92 -2.74 -1.58
CA LEU A 374 14.14 -3.26 -2.20
C LEU A 374 13.88 -4.15 -3.42
N LEU A 375 12.60 -4.45 -3.72
CA LEU A 375 12.21 -5.22 -4.91
C LEU A 375 13.04 -6.49 -5.10
N LEU A 376 13.22 -7.32 -4.06
CA LEU A 376 14.22 -8.40 -4.04
C LEU A 376 14.13 -9.43 -5.20
N ARG A 377 13.03 -9.45 -5.97
CA ARG A 377 12.97 -10.18 -7.24
C ARG A 377 13.95 -9.64 -8.29
N MET A 378 14.17 -8.33 -8.34
CA MET A 378 15.13 -7.67 -9.24
C MET A 378 16.55 -8.23 -9.06
N PRO A 379 17.18 -8.21 -7.87
CA PRO A 379 18.52 -8.77 -7.72
C PRO A 379 18.57 -10.28 -7.93
N ALA A 380 17.53 -11.04 -7.56
CA ALA A 380 17.47 -12.47 -7.83
C ALA A 380 17.44 -12.77 -9.34
N ALA A 381 16.62 -12.03 -10.09
CA ALA A 381 16.52 -12.18 -11.53
C ALA A 381 17.76 -11.64 -12.28
N ALA A 382 18.38 -10.57 -11.76
CA ALA A 382 19.67 -10.09 -12.23
C ALA A 382 20.77 -11.13 -12.05
N ALA A 383 20.76 -11.91 -10.96
CA ALA A 383 21.72 -13.00 -10.76
C ALA A 383 21.55 -14.11 -11.81
N ILE A 384 20.32 -14.43 -12.21
CA ILE A 384 20.06 -15.35 -13.34
C ILE A 384 20.68 -14.78 -14.63
N GLY A 385 20.48 -13.49 -14.90
CA GLY A 385 21.10 -12.82 -16.04
C GLY A 385 22.63 -12.89 -16.02
N LEU A 386 23.24 -12.72 -14.84
CA LEU A 386 24.68 -12.88 -14.66
C LEU A 386 25.13 -14.32 -14.94
N PHE A 387 24.42 -15.34 -14.44
CA PHE A 387 24.74 -16.74 -14.72
C PHE A 387 24.66 -17.05 -16.23
N MET A 388 23.68 -16.49 -16.92
CA MET A 388 23.60 -16.61 -18.39
C MET A 388 24.83 -15.98 -19.06
N LEU A 389 25.28 -14.79 -18.62
CA LEU A 389 26.50 -14.17 -19.15
C LEU A 389 27.75 -14.99 -18.88
N THR A 390 27.85 -15.61 -17.71
CA THR A 390 29.00 -16.48 -17.39
C THR A 390 29.05 -17.75 -18.21
N ALA A 391 27.89 -18.23 -18.68
CA ALA A 391 27.78 -19.37 -19.57
C ALA A 391 27.97 -19.00 -21.05
N MET A 392 27.94 -17.71 -21.41
CA MET A 392 28.21 -17.25 -22.77
C MET A 392 29.70 -17.21 -23.06
N HIS A 393 30.05 -17.39 -24.33
CA HIS A 393 31.41 -17.27 -24.82
C HIS A 393 32.04 -15.91 -24.42
N PRO A 394 33.33 -15.87 -24.00
CA PRO A 394 34.01 -14.66 -23.51
C PRO A 394 34.01 -13.43 -24.44
N SER A 395 33.63 -13.61 -25.71
CA SER A 395 33.54 -12.54 -26.72
C SER A 395 32.66 -11.37 -26.29
N TRP A 396 31.64 -11.59 -25.45
CA TRP A 396 30.72 -10.52 -25.04
C TRP A 396 31.42 -9.42 -24.23
N TRP A 397 32.42 -9.77 -23.40
CA TRP A 397 33.19 -8.80 -22.62
C TRP A 397 34.49 -8.43 -23.30
N HIS A 398 35.13 -9.33 -24.05
CA HIS A 398 36.32 -8.99 -24.86
C HIS A 398 36.07 -7.85 -25.84
N ALA A 399 34.86 -7.77 -26.41
CA ALA A 399 34.48 -6.67 -27.31
C ALA A 399 34.65 -5.26 -26.68
N ALA A 400 34.63 -5.14 -25.34
CA ALA A 400 34.86 -3.88 -24.65
C ALA A 400 36.35 -3.52 -24.49
N PHE A 401 37.24 -4.51 -24.56
CA PHE A 401 38.69 -4.33 -24.43
C PHE A 401 39.38 -4.12 -25.79
N GLY A 402 38.79 -4.62 -26.89
CA GLY A 402 39.39 -4.52 -28.23
C GLY A 402 40.80 -5.10 -28.23
N ASP A 403 41.75 -4.40 -28.87
CA ASP A 403 43.15 -4.82 -28.98
C ASP A 403 43.95 -4.70 -27.66
N ALA A 404 43.32 -4.27 -26.56
CA ALA A 404 44.01 -4.06 -25.27
C ALA A 404 44.30 -5.36 -24.50
N LEU A 405 43.70 -6.48 -24.92
CA LEU A 405 43.99 -7.81 -24.40
C LEU A 405 44.64 -8.65 -25.51
N PRO A 406 45.57 -9.57 -25.18
CA PRO A 406 46.16 -10.45 -26.16
C PRO A 406 45.07 -11.27 -26.87
N ASP A 407 45.20 -11.43 -28.19
CA ASP A 407 44.25 -12.20 -29.00
C ASP A 407 44.05 -13.60 -28.42
N ILE A 408 42.81 -13.93 -28.07
CA ILE A 408 42.42 -15.28 -27.65
C ILE A 408 42.77 -16.23 -28.79
N SER A 409 43.55 -17.27 -28.49
CA SER A 409 44.04 -18.28 -29.44
C SER A 409 42.93 -18.74 -30.40
N SER A 410 43.08 -18.30 -31.64
CA SER A 410 42.46 -18.72 -32.90
C SER A 410 41.88 -20.14 -32.94
N GLY A 411 40.58 -20.25 -32.63
CA GLY A 411 39.70 -21.34 -33.08
C GLY A 411 38.37 -20.85 -33.63
N SER A 412 37.90 -19.69 -33.17
CA SER A 412 36.68 -19.04 -33.64
C SER A 412 36.90 -17.52 -33.61
N GLN A 413 37.07 -16.91 -34.79
CA GLN A 413 37.07 -15.44 -34.85
C GLN A 413 35.76 -14.94 -34.24
N PRO A 414 35.81 -13.99 -33.28
CA PRO A 414 34.60 -13.41 -32.73
C PRO A 414 33.83 -12.78 -33.90
N VAL A 415 32.60 -13.23 -34.13
CA VAL A 415 31.69 -12.60 -35.08
C VAL A 415 31.59 -11.13 -34.65
N SER A 416 32.14 -10.22 -35.46
CA SER A 416 32.07 -8.79 -35.17
C SER A 416 30.59 -8.43 -35.07
N PRO A 417 30.07 -8.12 -33.86
CA PRO A 417 28.66 -7.83 -33.73
C PRO A 417 28.36 -6.58 -34.57
N PRO A 418 27.20 -6.52 -35.26
CA PRO A 418 26.83 -5.37 -36.07
C PRO A 418 26.69 -4.08 -35.24
N LEU A 419 26.62 -4.20 -33.91
CA LEU A 419 26.46 -3.11 -32.97
C LEU A 419 27.57 -3.17 -31.91
N GLY A 420 28.15 -2.01 -31.59
CA GLY A 420 29.09 -1.89 -30.49
C GLY A 420 28.45 -2.14 -29.11
N PRO A 421 29.26 -2.43 -28.08
CA PRO A 421 28.78 -2.81 -26.74
C PRO A 421 27.90 -1.74 -26.07
N LEU A 422 28.18 -0.45 -26.34
CA LEU A 422 27.36 0.66 -25.83
C LEU A 422 25.97 0.69 -26.48
N TRP A 423 25.86 0.41 -27.78
CA TRP A 423 24.57 0.34 -28.46
C TRP A 423 23.73 -0.83 -27.96
N ALA A 424 24.35 -2.00 -27.76
CA ALA A 424 23.69 -3.15 -27.15
C ALA A 424 23.14 -2.80 -25.75
N THR A 425 23.93 -2.09 -24.93
CA THR A 425 23.51 -1.60 -23.61
C THR A 425 22.28 -0.69 -23.71
N VAL A 426 22.31 0.29 -24.60
CA VAL A 426 21.21 1.25 -24.79
C VAL A 426 19.94 0.52 -25.23
N LEU A 427 20.03 -0.39 -26.21
CA LEU A 427 18.89 -1.14 -26.73
C LEU A 427 18.29 -2.07 -25.68
N LEU A 428 19.11 -2.80 -24.92
CA LEU A 428 18.64 -3.67 -23.83
C LEU A 428 17.94 -2.86 -22.73
N SER A 429 18.52 -1.72 -22.34
CA SER A 429 17.93 -0.83 -21.34
C SER A 429 16.61 -0.22 -21.82
N ALA A 430 16.55 0.17 -23.09
CA ALA A 430 15.33 0.69 -23.72
C ALA A 430 14.25 -0.39 -23.80
N ALA A 431 14.61 -1.63 -24.13
CA ALA A 431 13.67 -2.75 -24.17
C ALA A 431 13.13 -3.10 -22.77
N ALA A 432 13.98 -3.10 -21.75
CA ALA A 432 13.57 -3.27 -20.36
C ALA A 432 12.62 -2.14 -19.90
N TYR A 433 12.93 -0.89 -20.24
CA TYR A 433 12.08 0.25 -19.94
C TYR A 433 10.71 0.16 -20.65
N ALA A 434 10.71 -0.18 -21.94
CA ALA A 434 9.49 -0.34 -22.72
C ALA A 434 8.58 -1.42 -22.10
N TYR A 435 9.15 -2.54 -21.66
CA TYR A 435 8.40 -3.58 -20.97
C TYR A 435 7.80 -3.09 -19.64
N LEU A 436 8.60 -2.42 -18.79
CA LEU A 436 8.09 -1.84 -17.55
C LEU A 436 6.98 -0.81 -17.80
N LEU A 437 7.11 0.02 -18.83
CA LEU A 437 6.09 0.99 -19.21
C LEU A 437 4.80 0.30 -19.64
N THR A 438 4.88 -0.76 -20.45
CA THR A 438 3.73 -1.59 -20.83
C THR A 438 3.07 -2.21 -19.59
N THR A 439 3.85 -2.77 -18.66
CA THR A 439 3.31 -3.29 -17.39
C THR A 439 2.60 -2.21 -16.60
N ALA A 440 3.18 -1.01 -16.47
CA ALA A 440 2.56 0.12 -15.80
C ALA A 440 1.21 0.51 -16.43
N ARG A 441 1.15 0.52 -17.76
CA ARG A 441 -0.07 0.85 -18.52
C ARG A 441 -1.13 -0.24 -18.40
N ASN A 442 -0.75 -1.51 -18.42
CA ASN A 442 -1.67 -2.64 -18.21
C ASN A 442 -2.27 -2.65 -16.79
N ASN A 443 -1.59 -2.06 -15.81
CA ASN A 443 -2.12 -1.83 -14.45
C ASN A 443 -2.99 -0.54 -14.35
N GLY A 444 -3.37 0.04 -15.49
CA GLY A 444 -4.24 1.22 -15.58
C GLY A 444 -3.60 2.55 -15.14
N ILE A 445 -2.29 2.61 -14.90
CA ILE A 445 -1.63 3.83 -14.45
C ILE A 445 -1.68 4.89 -15.56
N ASP A 446 -2.09 6.12 -15.24
CA ASP A 446 -2.06 7.27 -16.18
C ASP A 446 -0.69 7.43 -16.85
N TRP A 447 -0.66 7.85 -18.12
CA TRP A 447 0.55 7.80 -18.94
C TRP A 447 1.70 8.64 -18.37
N ARG A 448 1.43 9.81 -17.77
CA ARG A 448 2.47 10.66 -17.16
C ARG A 448 3.07 9.98 -15.95
N SER A 449 2.20 9.43 -15.11
CA SER A 449 2.60 8.68 -13.92
C SER A 449 3.33 7.38 -14.31
N ALA A 450 2.90 6.70 -15.38
CA ALA A 450 3.48 5.46 -15.86
C ALA A 450 4.94 5.68 -16.32
N LEU A 451 5.21 6.74 -17.09
CA LEU A 451 6.58 7.10 -17.49
C LEU A 451 7.47 7.33 -16.26
N GLY A 452 7.06 8.22 -15.36
CA GLY A 452 7.87 8.55 -14.19
C GLY A 452 8.10 7.35 -13.26
N ARG A 453 7.06 6.55 -12.99
CA ARG A 453 7.16 5.41 -12.08
C ARG A 453 7.90 4.22 -12.67
N SER A 454 7.67 3.90 -13.95
CA SER A 454 8.43 2.84 -14.64
C SER A 454 9.91 3.21 -14.73
N PHE A 455 10.24 4.48 -14.95
CA PHE A 455 11.61 4.95 -14.93
C PHE A 455 12.24 4.82 -13.55
N MET A 456 11.52 5.15 -12.47
CA MET A 456 12.02 4.91 -11.11
C MET A 456 12.27 3.43 -10.81
N VAL A 457 11.38 2.53 -11.26
CA VAL A 457 11.59 1.07 -11.14
C VAL A 457 12.80 0.63 -11.96
N LEU A 458 12.99 1.18 -13.16
CA LEU A 458 14.17 0.92 -14.00
C LEU A 458 15.45 1.33 -13.28
N LEU A 459 15.50 2.52 -12.65
CA LEU A 459 16.66 2.99 -11.92
C LEU A 459 17.00 2.10 -10.72
N VAL A 460 15.99 1.71 -9.93
CA VAL A 460 16.18 0.79 -8.80
C VAL A 460 16.63 -0.58 -9.29
N GLY A 461 16.01 -1.10 -10.35
CA GLY A 461 16.41 -2.36 -11.00
C GLY A 461 17.84 -2.30 -11.55
N ALA A 462 18.22 -1.20 -12.20
CA ALA A 462 19.55 -0.99 -12.76
C ALA A 462 20.61 -0.91 -11.64
N LEU A 463 20.29 -0.31 -10.50
CA LEU A 463 21.17 -0.28 -9.33
C LEU A 463 21.38 -1.68 -8.75
N HIS A 464 20.34 -2.50 -8.65
CA HIS A 464 20.48 -3.90 -8.25
C HIS A 464 21.28 -4.71 -9.26
N ALA A 465 21.00 -4.56 -10.56
CA ALA A 465 21.73 -5.22 -11.62
C ALA A 465 23.20 -4.79 -11.65
N LEU A 466 23.50 -3.53 -11.36
CA LEU A 466 24.86 -3.00 -11.24
C LEU A 466 25.60 -3.66 -10.08
N ILE A 467 24.99 -3.70 -8.90
CA ILE A 467 25.56 -4.36 -7.73
C ILE A 467 25.84 -5.83 -8.04
N VAL A 468 24.86 -6.56 -8.58
CA VAL A 468 25.04 -7.98 -8.92
C VAL A 468 26.12 -8.19 -9.98
N SER A 469 26.11 -7.40 -11.05
CA SER A 469 27.11 -7.50 -12.12
C SER A 469 28.52 -7.16 -11.62
N LEU A 470 28.63 -6.18 -10.72
CA LEU A 470 29.90 -5.77 -10.15
C LEU A 470 30.51 -6.85 -9.25
N LEU A 471 29.69 -7.46 -8.38
CA LEU A 471 30.12 -8.60 -7.56
C LEU A 471 30.48 -9.81 -8.45
N GLY A 472 29.66 -10.03 -9.49
CA GLY A 472 29.88 -11.06 -10.50
C GLY A 472 31.22 -10.91 -11.21
N LEU A 473 31.46 -9.77 -11.82
CA LEU A 473 32.68 -9.52 -12.61
C LEU A 473 33.94 -9.38 -11.75
N ALA A 474 33.81 -8.91 -10.51
CA ALA A 474 34.95 -8.80 -9.61
C ALA A 474 35.38 -10.15 -9.03
N TRP A 475 34.45 -11.09 -8.79
CA TRP A 475 34.74 -12.31 -8.01
C TRP A 475 34.25 -13.60 -8.64
N VAL A 476 33.07 -13.63 -9.26
CA VAL A 476 32.49 -14.86 -9.82
C VAL A 476 33.15 -15.19 -11.16
N VAL A 477 33.12 -14.26 -12.12
CA VAL A 477 33.65 -14.48 -13.48
C VAL A 477 35.15 -14.82 -13.46
N PRO A 478 36.00 -14.12 -12.67
CA PRO A 478 37.42 -14.46 -12.58
C PRO A 478 37.71 -15.89 -12.11
N VAL A 479 36.82 -16.46 -11.29
CA VAL A 479 37.00 -17.78 -10.69
C VAL A 479 36.38 -18.89 -11.55
N PHE A 480 35.25 -18.62 -12.20
CA PHE A 480 34.43 -19.66 -12.84
C PHE A 480 34.37 -19.59 -14.37
N SER A 481 34.84 -18.52 -15.01
CA SER A 481 34.85 -18.40 -16.47
C SER A 481 36.15 -18.94 -17.07
N GLU A 482 36.07 -19.53 -18.26
CA GLU A 482 37.21 -20.10 -19.01
C GLU A 482 38.37 -19.11 -19.14
N ASN A 483 38.07 -17.82 -19.34
CA ASN A 483 39.05 -16.73 -19.47
C ASN A 483 38.97 -15.74 -18.29
N GLY A 484 38.60 -16.22 -17.10
CA GLY A 484 38.41 -15.37 -15.91
C GLY A 484 39.67 -14.59 -15.50
N ALA A 485 40.85 -15.20 -15.63
CA ALA A 485 42.12 -14.55 -15.29
C ALA A 485 42.44 -13.36 -16.21
N GLU A 486 42.16 -13.49 -17.51
CA GLU A 486 42.32 -12.42 -18.50
C GLU A 486 41.38 -11.25 -18.20
N LEU A 487 40.12 -11.54 -17.85
CA LEU A 487 39.18 -10.52 -17.40
C LEU A 487 39.71 -9.80 -16.16
N ALA A 488 40.23 -10.53 -15.16
CA ALA A 488 40.78 -9.92 -13.94
C ALA A 488 41.97 -8.99 -14.24
N GLN A 489 42.86 -9.41 -15.16
CA GLN A 489 43.98 -8.59 -15.61
C GLN A 489 43.51 -7.34 -16.36
N GLY A 490 42.59 -7.50 -17.32
CA GLY A 490 41.99 -6.40 -18.07
C GLY A 490 41.25 -5.42 -17.16
N TRP A 491 40.50 -5.93 -16.18
CA TRP A 491 39.77 -5.16 -15.19
C TRP A 491 40.68 -4.28 -14.33
N ALA A 492 41.87 -4.79 -13.98
CA ALA A 492 42.86 -4.06 -13.20
C ALA A 492 43.68 -3.05 -14.04
N ALA A 493 43.91 -3.35 -15.32
CA ALA A 493 44.75 -2.54 -16.21
C ALA A 493 43.96 -1.47 -16.99
N HIS A 494 42.73 -1.77 -17.39
CA HIS A 494 41.93 -0.99 -18.35
C HIS A 494 40.57 -0.62 -17.77
N SER A 495 40.54 0.33 -16.83
CA SER A 495 39.31 0.67 -16.10
C SER A 495 38.15 1.14 -16.98
N ARG A 496 38.41 1.86 -18.09
CA ARG A 496 37.36 2.29 -19.02
C ARG A 496 36.68 1.11 -19.70
N ALA A 497 37.45 0.16 -20.23
CA ALA A 497 36.93 -1.07 -20.81
C ALA A 497 36.21 -1.93 -19.76
N GLY A 498 36.73 -1.98 -18.54
CA GLY A 498 36.05 -2.59 -17.39
C GLY A 498 34.70 -1.96 -17.07
N VAL A 499 34.59 -0.62 -17.10
CA VAL A 499 33.30 0.08 -16.91
C VAL A 499 32.33 -0.20 -18.06
N ILE A 500 32.80 -0.22 -19.32
CA ILE A 500 31.95 -0.58 -20.47
C ILE A 500 31.41 -2.01 -20.32
N THR A 501 32.28 -2.96 -19.96
CA THR A 501 31.91 -4.35 -19.67
C THR A 501 30.87 -4.43 -18.55
N LEU A 502 31.07 -3.68 -17.46
CA LEU A 502 30.15 -3.62 -16.33
C LEU A 502 28.79 -3.06 -16.72
N VAL A 503 28.77 -1.98 -17.49
CA VAL A 503 27.53 -1.34 -17.97
C VAL A 503 26.76 -2.28 -18.90
N GLN A 504 27.45 -3.00 -19.79
CA GLN A 504 26.85 -4.02 -20.65
C GLN A 504 26.28 -5.18 -19.84
N ALA A 505 27.04 -5.72 -18.88
CA ALA A 505 26.57 -6.77 -17.98
C ALA A 505 25.36 -6.32 -17.16
N THR A 506 25.38 -5.06 -16.69
CA THR A 506 24.27 -4.45 -15.94
C THR A 506 23.00 -4.36 -16.79
N ALA A 507 23.11 -3.89 -18.04
CA ALA A 507 21.97 -3.79 -18.94
C ALA A 507 21.40 -5.16 -19.31
N TRP A 508 22.26 -6.16 -19.52
CA TRP A 508 21.82 -7.54 -19.74
C TRP A 508 21.12 -8.12 -18.51
N CYS A 509 21.72 -8.01 -17.32
CA CYS A 509 21.12 -8.50 -16.07
C CYS A 509 19.78 -7.81 -15.78
N LEU A 510 19.68 -6.50 -16.07
CA LEU A 510 18.43 -5.75 -15.97
C LEU A 510 17.38 -6.25 -16.96
N ALA A 511 17.74 -6.41 -18.23
CA ALA A 511 16.81 -6.87 -19.27
C ALA A 511 16.34 -8.31 -19.01
N ALA A 512 17.26 -9.23 -18.73
CA ALA A 512 16.95 -10.60 -18.33
C ALA A 512 16.05 -10.61 -17.09
N GLY A 513 16.37 -9.77 -16.09
CA GLY A 513 15.55 -9.63 -14.89
C GLY A 513 14.13 -9.16 -15.18
N VAL A 514 13.98 -8.11 -16.00
CA VAL A 514 12.68 -7.56 -16.39
C VAL A 514 11.87 -8.54 -17.23
N PHE A 515 12.46 -9.21 -18.22
CA PHE A 515 11.76 -10.16 -19.08
C PHE A 515 11.43 -11.48 -18.38
N SER A 516 12.23 -11.87 -17.39
CA SER A 516 11.93 -13.06 -16.60
C SER A 516 10.56 -12.97 -15.92
N GLN A 517 9.99 -11.78 -15.73
CA GLN A 517 8.63 -11.57 -15.23
C GLN A 517 7.57 -12.41 -15.95
N ILE A 518 7.74 -12.66 -17.25
CA ILE A 518 6.81 -13.47 -18.05
C ILE A 518 6.68 -14.89 -17.46
N LEU A 519 7.74 -15.39 -16.81
CA LEU A 519 7.77 -16.72 -16.20
C LEU A 519 7.14 -16.77 -14.80
N TRP A 520 6.77 -15.62 -14.22
CA TRP A 520 6.26 -15.52 -12.85
C TRP A 520 4.76 -15.20 -12.91
N ASP A 521 3.95 -16.20 -13.22
CA ASP A 521 2.46 -16.22 -13.25
C ASP A 521 1.79 -14.98 -12.62
N ASP A 522 1.32 -14.08 -13.50
CA ASP A 522 0.51 -12.88 -13.24
C ASP A 522 1.02 -11.88 -12.19
N ARG A 523 2.24 -12.04 -11.66
CA ARG A 523 2.76 -11.16 -10.62
C ARG A 523 3.80 -10.19 -11.14
N PRO A 524 3.65 -8.88 -10.86
CA PRO A 524 4.64 -7.89 -11.28
C PRO A 524 5.99 -8.17 -10.60
N ILE A 525 7.08 -7.71 -11.22
CA ILE A 525 8.44 -7.81 -10.64
C ILE A 525 8.59 -7.17 -9.27
N THR A 526 7.70 -6.25 -8.96
CA THR A 526 7.69 -5.56 -7.69
C THR A 526 7.08 -6.40 -6.57
N ALA A 527 6.43 -7.52 -6.88
CA ALA A 527 5.92 -8.44 -5.86
C ALA A 527 7.08 -9.05 -5.04
N PRO A 528 6.86 -9.41 -3.78
CA PRO A 528 7.89 -10.00 -2.93
C PRO A 528 8.27 -11.41 -3.40
N LEU A 529 9.47 -11.86 -3.01
CA LEU A 529 9.99 -13.20 -3.33
C LEU A 529 9.17 -14.34 -2.71
N THR A 530 8.57 -14.12 -1.55
CA THR A 530 7.75 -15.17 -0.90
C THR A 530 6.44 -15.32 -1.64
N HIS A 531 6.09 -16.55 -2.04
CA HIS A 531 4.74 -16.86 -2.52
C HIS A 531 3.70 -16.33 -1.51
N THR A 532 2.66 -15.65 -1.99
CA THR A 532 1.48 -15.39 -1.18
C THR A 532 1.04 -16.71 -0.55
N ARG A 533 0.73 -16.67 0.75
CA ARG A 533 0.33 -17.86 1.50
C ARG A 533 -0.76 -18.59 0.70
N TRP A 534 -0.44 -19.78 0.21
CA TRP A 534 -1.35 -20.68 -0.52
C TRP A 534 -2.58 -21.08 0.32
N ARG A 535 -2.54 -20.80 1.63
CA ARG A 535 -3.55 -21.14 2.64
C ARG A 535 -4.77 -20.20 2.65
N LYS A 536 -5.18 -19.63 1.51
CA LYS A 536 -6.40 -18.82 1.40
C LYS A 536 -7.47 -19.43 0.49
N ASP A 537 -7.13 -20.48 -0.27
CA ASP A 537 -8.07 -21.16 -1.19
C ASP A 537 -8.48 -22.56 -0.68
N MET A 538 -8.30 -22.81 0.62
CA MET A 538 -8.98 -23.87 1.39
C MET A 538 -9.84 -23.20 2.45
#